data_AF-A0A0M9DRD4-F1
#
_entry.id   AF-A0A0M9DRD4-F1
#
_cell.length_a   1.000
_cell.length_b   1.000
_cell.length_c   1.000
_cell.angle_alpha   90.00
_cell.angle_beta   90.00
_cell.angle_gamma   90.00
#
_symmetry.space_group_name_H-M   'P 1'
#
loop_
_entity.id
_entity.type
_entity.pdbx_description
1 polymer ?
#
loop_
_entity_poly.entity_id
_entity_poly.type
_entity_poly.pdbx_seq_one_letter_code
_entity_poly.pdbx_strand_id
1 'polypeptide(L)'
;MENHKKTFLGVGWKFPPSFDKQDRSVRMVSEEKDIEESLRILLSTKPGERVLNLAYGCDMRRFLFEPIDTTTITLMKSTIEQAINNYEPRIELNDVNIEPDDEEPTLIYIDINYTVQLTNTRTNMVFPYYLLEGTEILDK
;
A
#
# COMPACT_ATOMS: atom_id res chain seq x y z
N MET A 1 18.83 -24.44 -9.17
CA MET A 1 17.61 -24.14 -9.95
C MET A 1 16.52 -23.85 -8.95
N GLU A 2 16.33 -22.58 -8.61
CA GLU A 2 15.33 -22.15 -7.64
C GLU A 2 13.93 -22.38 -8.21
N ASN A 3 13.10 -23.07 -7.44
CA ASN A 3 11.68 -23.24 -7.73
C ASN A 3 11.04 -21.85 -7.72
N HIS A 4 10.81 -21.26 -8.90
CA HIS A 4 9.87 -20.16 -9.04
C HIS A 4 8.46 -20.69 -8.76
N LYS A 5 8.14 -20.88 -7.48
CA LYS A 5 6.75 -20.85 -7.03
C LYS A 5 6.22 -19.51 -7.53
N LYS A 6 5.27 -19.54 -8.48
CA LYS A 6 4.55 -18.34 -8.89
C LYS A 6 3.88 -17.80 -7.64
N THR A 7 4.49 -16.79 -7.03
CA THR A 7 3.95 -16.16 -5.84
C THR A 7 2.73 -15.35 -6.27
N PHE A 8 1.63 -15.57 -5.58
CA PHE A 8 0.35 -15.00 -6.00
C PHE A 8 0.34 -13.47 -5.75
N LEU A 9 0.95 -13.04 -4.65
CA LEU A 9 1.02 -11.61 -4.26
C LEU A 9 2.27 -10.90 -4.82
N GLY A 10 3.17 -11.65 -5.47
CA GLY A 10 4.41 -11.13 -6.06
C GLY A 10 5.65 -11.30 -5.19
N VAL A 11 6.75 -10.73 -5.68
CA VAL A 11 8.05 -10.67 -5.00
C VAL A 11 8.61 -9.26 -5.18
N GLY A 12 8.96 -8.61 -4.08
CA GLY A 12 9.48 -7.25 -4.02
C GLY A 12 10.90 -7.20 -3.48
N TRP A 13 11.50 -6.01 -3.55
CA TRP A 13 12.75 -5.74 -2.84
C TRP A 13 12.46 -5.63 -1.36
N LYS A 14 13.32 -6.21 -0.54
CA LYS A 14 13.22 -6.07 0.90
C LYS A 14 13.37 -4.60 1.30
N PHE A 15 12.56 -4.15 2.26
CA PHE A 15 12.69 -2.89 2.94
C PHE A 15 13.06 -3.08 4.44
N PRO A 16 14.12 -2.42 4.94
CA PRO A 16 15.05 -1.57 4.21
C PRO A 16 15.87 -2.34 3.14
N PRO A 17 16.22 -1.69 2.01
CA PRO A 17 17.03 -2.31 0.96
C PRO A 17 18.33 -2.88 1.51
N SER A 18 18.57 -4.16 1.25
CA SER A 18 19.78 -4.85 1.68
C SER A 18 20.28 -5.80 0.61
N PHE A 19 21.58 -6.03 0.60
CA PHE A 19 22.27 -6.80 -0.44
C PHE A 19 22.98 -7.99 0.21
N ASP A 20 22.88 -9.14 -0.42
CA ASP A 20 23.62 -10.33 0.00
C ASP A 20 25.02 -10.34 -0.63
N LYS A 21 26.06 -10.43 0.20
CA LYS A 21 27.45 -10.43 -0.26
C LYS A 21 27.85 -11.77 -0.90
N GLN A 22 27.26 -12.88 -0.49
CA GLN A 22 27.56 -14.20 -1.03
C GLN A 22 26.91 -14.35 -2.40
N ASP A 23 25.64 -13.99 -2.51
CA ASP A 23 24.86 -14.18 -3.74
C ASP A 23 24.98 -12.99 -4.73
N ARG A 24 25.63 -11.90 -4.30
CA ARG A 24 25.75 -10.63 -5.07
C ARG A 24 24.41 -10.15 -5.60
N SER A 25 23.36 -10.36 -4.83
CA SER A 25 21.97 -10.11 -5.20
C SER A 25 21.31 -9.16 -4.20
N VAL A 26 20.17 -8.62 -4.60
CA VAL A 26 19.29 -7.87 -3.70
C VAL A 26 18.49 -8.86 -2.88
N ARG A 27 18.33 -8.59 -1.59
CA ARG A 27 17.41 -9.35 -0.75
C ARG A 27 15.98 -9.09 -1.21
N MET A 28 15.30 -10.16 -1.58
CA MET A 28 13.91 -10.12 -1.98
C MET A 28 13.00 -10.53 -0.82
N VAL A 29 11.79 -10.00 -0.81
CA VAL A 29 10.71 -10.37 0.10
C VAL A 29 9.51 -10.83 -0.74
N SER A 30 8.69 -11.73 -0.23
CA SER A 30 7.55 -12.27 -0.99
C SER A 30 6.32 -12.43 -0.11
N GLU A 31 5.16 -12.46 -0.77
CA GLU A 31 3.86 -12.75 -0.17
C GLU A 31 3.51 -11.79 0.99
N GLU A 32 3.04 -12.31 2.11
CA GLU A 32 2.57 -11.53 3.27
C GLU A 32 3.63 -10.57 3.82
N LYS A 33 4.92 -10.98 3.81
CA LYS A 33 6.00 -10.10 4.28
C LYS A 33 6.20 -8.88 3.38
N ASP A 34 5.93 -9.01 2.08
CA ASP A 34 5.98 -7.88 1.15
C ASP A 34 4.84 -6.88 1.41
N ILE A 35 3.68 -7.39 1.84
CA ILE A 35 2.55 -6.55 2.27
C ILE A 35 2.91 -5.79 3.56
N GLU A 36 3.46 -6.47 4.57
CA GLU A 36 3.91 -5.81 5.81
C GLU A 36 4.93 -4.70 5.55
N GLU A 37 5.91 -4.96 4.68
CA GLU A 37 6.92 -3.98 4.30
C GLU A 37 6.32 -2.82 3.49
N SER A 38 5.36 -3.10 2.59
CA SER A 38 4.60 -2.09 1.85
C SER A 38 3.81 -1.16 2.78
N LEU A 39 3.08 -1.72 3.75
CA LEU A 39 2.35 -0.94 4.77
C LEU A 39 3.30 -0.07 5.59
N ARG A 40 4.47 -0.59 6.00
CA ARG A 40 5.49 0.21 6.70
C ARG A 40 5.97 1.38 5.84
N ILE A 41 6.25 1.16 4.55
CA ILE A 41 6.65 2.23 3.63
C ILE A 41 5.53 3.27 3.52
N LEU A 42 4.29 2.84 3.29
CA LEU A 42 3.15 3.73 3.15
C LEU A 42 2.95 4.64 4.38
N LEU A 43 2.97 4.06 5.57
CA LEU A 43 2.71 4.77 6.83
C LEU A 43 3.89 5.66 7.28
N SER A 44 5.11 5.37 6.82
CA SER A 44 6.30 6.17 7.12
C SER A 44 6.56 7.30 6.11
N THR A 45 5.91 7.23 4.93
CA THR A 45 6.07 8.20 3.85
C THR A 45 5.05 9.33 4.00
N LYS A 46 5.50 10.58 3.98
CA LYS A 46 4.62 11.74 3.93
C LYS A 46 4.19 12.04 2.48
N PRO A 47 2.91 12.36 2.22
CA PRO A 47 2.49 12.89 0.92
C PRO A 47 3.37 14.06 0.47
N GLY A 48 3.83 14.01 -0.77
CA GLY A 48 4.79 14.94 -1.37
C GLY A 48 6.24 14.46 -1.38
N GLU A 49 6.62 13.44 -0.60
CA GLU A 49 7.99 12.90 -0.60
C GLU A 49 8.32 12.13 -1.89
N ARG A 50 7.31 11.53 -2.55
CA ARG A 50 7.49 10.80 -3.81
C ARG A 50 7.28 11.73 -5.01
N VAL A 51 8.38 12.11 -5.67
CA VAL A 51 8.42 13.07 -6.79
C VAL A 51 7.38 12.80 -7.89
N LEU A 52 7.22 11.54 -8.30
CA LEU A 52 6.30 11.16 -9.39
C LEU A 52 4.91 10.70 -8.91
N ASN A 53 4.71 10.61 -7.59
CA ASN A 53 3.44 10.25 -7.00
C ASN A 53 3.24 11.04 -5.70
N LEU A 54 2.99 12.34 -5.84
CA LEU A 54 2.91 13.27 -4.72
C LEU A 54 1.78 12.93 -3.74
N ALA A 55 0.74 12.22 -4.19
CA ALA A 55 -0.38 11.84 -3.33
C ALA A 55 -0.07 10.64 -2.41
N TYR A 56 0.95 9.84 -2.74
CA TYR A 56 1.30 8.64 -1.98
C TYR A 56 1.86 8.96 -0.60
N GLY A 57 1.37 8.24 0.41
CA GLY A 57 1.84 8.32 1.78
C GLY A 57 0.69 8.42 2.77
N CYS A 58 1.04 8.55 4.04
CA CYS A 58 0.14 8.80 5.15
C CYS A 58 0.70 9.94 6.01
N ASP A 59 -0.02 11.06 6.12
CA ASP A 59 0.48 12.23 6.86
C ASP A 59 0.27 12.09 8.38
N MET A 60 0.84 11.05 8.98
CA MET A 60 0.76 10.82 10.44
C MET A 60 1.49 11.91 11.23
N ARG A 61 2.50 12.55 10.61
CA ARG A 61 3.32 13.59 11.26
C ARG A 61 2.50 14.83 11.63
N ARG A 62 1.35 15.07 10.98
CA ARG A 62 0.47 16.21 11.33
C ARG A 62 -0.11 16.11 12.74
N PHE A 63 -0.16 14.92 13.32
CA PHE A 63 -0.73 14.67 14.64
C PHE A 63 0.29 14.70 15.79
N LEU A 64 1.59 14.86 15.50
CA LEU A 64 2.66 14.71 16.49
C LEU A 64 2.52 15.62 17.73
N PHE A 65 1.87 16.77 17.57
CA PHE A 65 1.68 17.77 18.63
C PHE A 65 0.22 18.02 18.96
N GLU A 66 -0.69 17.22 18.40
CA GLU A 66 -2.11 17.30 18.71
C GLU A 66 -2.40 16.59 20.04
N PRO A 67 -3.41 17.04 20.82
CA PRO A 67 -3.81 16.35 22.03
C PRO A 67 -4.35 14.94 21.70
N ILE A 68 -4.03 13.96 22.55
CA ILE A 68 -4.53 12.59 22.39
C ILE A 68 -5.96 12.52 22.97
N ASP A 69 -6.91 13.03 22.20
CA ASP A 69 -8.34 12.95 22.48
C ASP A 69 -9.07 12.05 21.47
N THR A 70 -10.33 11.75 21.74
CA THR A 70 -11.16 10.89 20.87
C THR A 70 -11.27 11.45 19.45
N THR A 71 -11.28 12.77 19.29
CA THR A 71 -11.36 13.43 17.99
C THR A 71 -10.09 13.16 17.17
N THR A 72 -8.92 13.37 17.77
CA THR A 72 -7.62 13.18 17.13
C THR A 72 -7.40 11.71 16.80
N ILE A 73 -7.75 10.80 17.70
CA ILE A 73 -7.73 9.34 17.46
C ILE A 73 -8.61 8.96 16.27
N THR A 74 -9.84 9.49 16.21
CA THR A 74 -10.77 9.21 15.10
C THR A 74 -10.20 9.72 13.77
N LEU A 75 -9.58 10.90 13.78
CA LEU A 75 -8.96 11.48 12.58
C LEU A 75 -7.72 10.69 12.14
N MET A 76 -6.88 10.24 13.08
CA MET A 76 -5.75 9.35 12.81
C MET A 76 -6.22 8.04 12.16
N LYS A 77 -7.22 7.38 12.76
CA LYS A 77 -7.83 6.16 12.24
C LYS A 77 -8.31 6.33 10.81
N SER A 78 -9.12 7.37 10.55
CA SER A 78 -9.61 7.65 9.20
C SER A 78 -8.49 7.94 8.20
N THR A 79 -7.40 8.58 8.65
CA THR A 79 -6.23 8.86 7.78
C THR A 79 -5.54 7.57 7.36
N ILE A 80 -5.32 6.65 8.31
CA ILE A 80 -4.69 5.35 8.06
C ILE A 80 -5.58 4.50 7.15
N GLU A 81 -6.88 4.40 7.45
CA GLU A 81 -7.84 3.66 6.64
C GLU A 81 -7.87 4.15 5.19
N GLN A 82 -7.93 5.46 4.98
CA GLN A 82 -7.91 6.04 3.64
C GLN A 82 -6.60 5.75 2.90
N ALA A 83 -5.45 5.89 3.58
CA ALA A 83 -4.17 5.60 2.96
C ALA A 83 -4.07 4.13 2.53
N ILE A 84 -4.43 3.19 3.41
CA ILE A 84 -4.39 1.75 3.13
C ILE A 84 -5.33 1.40 1.98
N ASN A 85 -6.59 1.84 2.03
CA ASN A 85 -7.58 1.54 1.00
C ASN A 85 -7.19 2.08 -0.39
N ASN A 86 -6.47 3.20 -0.44
CA ASN A 86 -6.04 3.81 -1.70
C ASN A 86 -4.78 3.16 -2.29
N TYR A 87 -3.87 2.64 -1.45
CA TYR A 87 -2.52 2.30 -1.88
C TYR A 87 -2.12 0.84 -1.64
N GLU A 88 -2.87 0.05 -0.86
CA GLU A 88 -2.59 -1.36 -0.61
C GLU A 88 -3.80 -2.24 -0.99
N PRO A 89 -4.03 -2.50 -2.29
CA PRO A 89 -5.20 -3.24 -2.77
C PRO A 89 -5.13 -4.76 -2.49
N ARG A 90 -3.99 -5.27 -2.01
CA ARG A 90 -3.81 -6.71 -1.74
C ARG A 90 -4.44 -7.15 -0.43
N ILE A 91 -4.92 -6.21 0.39
CA ILE A 91 -5.55 -6.52 1.67
C ILE A 91 -6.97 -5.94 1.72
N GLU A 92 -7.80 -6.56 2.52
CA GLU A 92 -9.06 -6.01 3.01
C GLU A 92 -8.81 -5.55 4.45
N LEU A 93 -8.99 -4.25 4.71
CA LEU A 93 -8.78 -3.69 6.04
C LEU A 93 -9.98 -4.01 6.92
N ASN A 94 -9.75 -4.76 8.01
CA ASN A 94 -10.80 -5.17 8.94
C ASN A 94 -11.01 -4.12 10.03
N ASP A 95 -9.92 -3.67 10.65
CA ASP A 95 -9.97 -2.65 11.69
C ASP A 95 -8.61 -1.96 11.88
N VAL A 96 -8.64 -0.73 12.36
CA VAL A 96 -7.48 0.01 12.84
C VAL A 96 -7.77 0.44 14.28
N ASN A 97 -6.99 -0.09 15.22
CA ASN A 97 -7.07 0.29 16.63
C ASN A 97 -5.92 1.23 16.98
N ILE A 98 -6.21 2.24 17.80
CA ILE A 98 -5.23 3.24 18.21
C ILE A 98 -5.42 3.46 19.71
N GLU A 99 -4.41 3.07 20.48
CA GLU A 99 -4.45 3.12 21.95
C GLU A 99 -3.18 3.82 22.47
N PRO A 100 -3.32 4.85 23.32
CA PRO A 100 -2.17 5.39 24.04
C PRO A 100 -1.63 4.35 25.02
N ASP A 101 -0.32 4.38 25.27
CA ASP A 101 0.32 3.54 26.29
C ASP A 101 -0.08 4.02 27.70
N ASP A 102 -0.42 3.06 28.58
CA ASP A 102 -0.87 3.33 29.94
C ASP A 102 0.24 3.91 30.84
N GLU A 103 1.51 3.54 30.59
CA GLU A 103 2.67 3.97 31.37
C GLU A 103 3.33 5.22 30.77
N GLU A 104 3.33 5.34 29.44
CA GLU A 104 3.91 6.46 28.69
C GLU A 104 2.86 7.15 27.80
N PRO A 105 2.12 8.16 28.32
CA PRO A 105 1.06 8.84 27.55
C PRO A 105 1.50 9.54 26.26
N THR A 106 2.80 9.65 26.00
CA THR A 106 3.36 10.18 24.74
C THR A 106 3.54 9.13 23.66
N LEU A 107 3.36 7.84 23.99
CA LEU A 107 3.44 6.71 23.09
C LEU A 107 2.03 6.26 22.70
N ILE A 108 1.85 5.94 21.42
CA ILE A 108 0.59 5.43 20.88
C ILE A 108 0.88 4.17 20.08
N TYR A 109 0.12 3.11 20.34
CA TYR A 109 0.11 1.90 19.53
C TYR A 109 -0.94 2.01 18.44
N ILE A 110 -0.57 1.52 17.26
CA ILE A 110 -1.45 1.46 16.09
C ILE A 110 -1.47 0.01 15.64
N ASP A 111 -2.60 -0.66 15.86
CA ASP A 111 -2.82 -2.04 15.44
C ASP A 111 -3.67 -2.04 14.17
N ILE A 112 -3.17 -2.70 13.13
CA ILE A 112 -3.83 -2.78 11.83
C ILE A 112 -4.22 -4.22 11.60
N ASN A 113 -5.52 -4.51 11.71
CA ASN A 113 -6.09 -5.82 11.46
C ASN A 113 -6.58 -5.88 10.01
N TYR A 114 -6.09 -6.85 9.25
CA TYR A 114 -6.46 -7.00 7.84
C TYR A 114 -6.47 -8.45 7.39
N THR A 115 -7.14 -8.71 6.28
CA THR A 115 -7.19 -10.00 5.61
C THR A 115 -6.53 -9.88 4.24
N VAL A 116 -5.61 -10.80 3.92
CA VAL A 116 -4.94 -10.80 2.62
C VAL A 116 -5.87 -11.38 1.55
N GLN A 117 -6.07 -10.63 0.47
CA GLN A 117 -6.90 -11.05 -0.65
C GLN A 117 -6.10 -12.01 -1.55
N LEU A 118 -6.52 -13.28 -1.58
CA LEU A 118 -5.91 -14.33 -2.41
C LEU A 118 -6.52 -14.43 -3.82
N THR A 119 -7.38 -13.49 -4.21
CA THR A 119 -8.15 -13.55 -5.46
C THR A 119 -7.65 -12.51 -6.47
N ASN A 120 -7.22 -12.99 -7.65
CA ASN A 120 -6.70 -12.12 -8.71
C ASN A 120 -7.92 -11.58 -9.42
N THR A 121 -8.46 -10.46 -8.95
CA THR A 121 -9.56 -9.75 -9.61
C THR A 121 -9.01 -9.19 -10.90
N ARG A 122 -9.01 -10.00 -11.96
CA ARG A 122 -8.69 -9.57 -13.33
C ARG A 122 -9.80 -8.64 -13.82
N THR A 123 -9.73 -7.37 -13.47
CA THR A 123 -10.55 -6.33 -14.10
C THR A 123 -9.93 -5.98 -15.44
N ASN A 124 -10.33 -6.72 -16.48
CA ASN A 124 -10.07 -6.30 -17.86
C ASN A 124 -11.21 -5.36 -18.29
N MET A 125 -10.93 -4.06 -18.41
CA MET A 125 -11.86 -3.10 -18.99
C MET A 125 -11.46 -2.87 -20.45
N VAL A 126 -12.14 -3.54 -21.39
CA VAL A 126 -12.02 -3.23 -22.81
C VAL A 126 -12.96 -2.08 -23.11
N PHE A 127 -12.41 -0.88 -23.34
CA PHE A 127 -13.18 0.27 -23.83
C PHE A 127 -13.14 0.27 -25.36
N PRO A 128 -14.26 -0.01 -26.07
CA PRO A 128 -14.25 0.08 -27.52
C PRO A 128 -14.31 1.53 -27.96
N TYR A 129 -13.17 2.09 -28.36
CA TYR A 129 -13.14 3.32 -29.17
C TYR A 129 -13.18 2.91 -30.65
N TYR A 130 -14.37 2.63 -31.17
CA TYR A 130 -14.56 2.61 -32.62
C TYR A 130 -14.65 4.08 -33.08
N LEU A 131 -13.54 4.62 -33.56
CA LEU A 131 -13.59 5.64 -34.59
C LEU A 131 -14.35 5.02 -35.77
N LEU A 132 -15.61 5.40 -35.94
CA LEU A 132 -16.29 5.26 -37.23
C LEU A 132 -15.51 6.14 -38.23
N GLU A 133 -14.43 5.62 -38.81
CA GLU A 133 -13.97 6.11 -40.10
C GLU A 133 -14.96 5.59 -41.15
N GLY A 134 -16.07 6.31 -41.26
CA GLY A 134 -16.87 6.27 -42.46
C GLY A 134 -16.05 6.88 -43.58
N THR A 135 -15.61 6.06 -44.54
CA THR A 135 -15.42 6.54 -45.90
C THR A 135 -15.82 5.42 -46.84
N GLU A 136 -16.91 5.68 -47.56
CA GLU A 136 -17.35 4.89 -48.70
C GLU A 136 -16.19 4.62 -49.65
N ILE A 137 -15.94 3.36 -49.94
CA ILE A 137 -15.15 2.97 -51.10
C ILE A 137 -16.15 2.85 -52.26
N LEU A 138 -16.08 3.81 -53.19
CA LEU A 138 -16.78 3.76 -54.47
C LEU A 138 -16.34 2.50 -55.24
N ASP A 139 -17.28 1.59 -55.48
CA ASP A 139 -17.15 0.51 -56.44
C ASP A 139 -16.89 1.07 -57.84
N LYS A 140 -15.99 0.41 -58.58
CA LYS A 140 -15.66 0.71 -59.97
C LYS A 140 -16.10 -0.42 -60.89
#